data_AF-A0A1G1B4A6-F1
#
_entry.id   AF-A0A1G1B4A6-F1
#
_cell.length_a   1.000
_cell.length_b   1.000
_cell.length_c   1.000
_cell.angle_alpha   90.00
_cell.angle_beta   90.00
_cell.angle_gamma   90.00
#
_symmetry.space_group_name_H-M   'P 1'
#
loop_
_entity.id
_entity.type
_entity.pdbx_description
1 polymer ?
#
loop_
_entity_poly.entity_id
_entity_poly.type
_entity_poly.pdbx_seq_one_letter_code
_entity_poly.pdbx_strand_id
1 'polypeptide(L)'
;MLALLGLAIFGLNAYNKEPLYHSQSYVFGTLVDISIYGEPDERARLLSNQILQDFQSLHHQLHAWKPISENQPSELGALNHAFSQGKTPVSISPQLAEMLTDATNFSVKSHGLFNPAIGHLISTWGFQRDEFSVVNIDDDKIKALVKNKPSMTDIVIKNNKAYSNNVSVKLDLGGYAKGYALDMAADYLRKQQVKNALINIGGNIIALGQHGKKPWRVGIQHPRQPSAIATLDLPDGWAIGTSGDYQRYFTQNGKRYCHIIDPRTGYPVEHTQAVTVLISPQTHTGVLSDVASKPIFIETAENKAQAAATFGVKNWMVIDQKSNILVSKAMAQKLHWLDTNVKFATQP
;
A
#
# COMPACT_ATOMS: atom_id res chain seq x y z
N MET A 1 -65.91 -31.79 29.58
CA MET A 1 -64.51 -32.19 29.83
C MET A 1 -63.87 -32.44 28.48
N LEU A 2 -62.70 -31.84 28.21
CA LEU A 2 -61.85 -31.97 27.01
C LEU A 2 -62.37 -31.32 25.71
N ALA A 3 -61.59 -30.62 24.89
CA ALA A 3 -60.23 -30.06 25.01
C ALA A 3 -60.09 -29.00 23.89
N LEU A 4 -59.56 -27.82 24.20
CA LEU A 4 -59.24 -26.77 23.23
C LEU A 4 -57.88 -27.10 22.57
N LEU A 5 -57.86 -27.19 21.24
CA LEU A 5 -56.64 -27.20 20.43
C LEU A 5 -56.00 -25.79 20.47
N GLY A 6 -54.87 -25.66 21.16
CA GLY A 6 -53.96 -24.53 21.01
C GLY A 6 -52.87 -24.88 20.00
N LEU A 7 -52.92 -24.27 18.81
CA LEU A 7 -51.81 -24.27 17.86
C LEU A 7 -50.73 -23.32 18.40
N ALA A 8 -49.64 -23.87 18.92
CA ALA A 8 -48.43 -23.12 19.22
C ALA A 8 -47.64 -22.92 17.91
N ILE A 9 -47.72 -21.71 17.35
CA ILE A 9 -46.82 -21.26 16.27
C ILE A 9 -45.46 -21.02 16.93
N PHE A 10 -44.57 -22.00 16.83
CA PHE A 10 -43.15 -21.79 17.13
C PHE A 10 -42.56 -20.92 16.02
N GLY A 11 -42.41 -19.63 16.32
CA GLY A 11 -41.62 -18.72 15.51
C GLY A 11 -40.17 -19.21 15.46
N LEU A 12 -39.79 -19.80 14.33
CA LEU A 12 -38.40 -19.95 13.93
C LEU A 12 -37.81 -18.55 13.82
N ASN A 13 -37.17 -18.07 14.89
CA ASN A 13 -36.18 -17.02 14.79
C ASN A 13 -35.03 -17.59 13.96
N ALA A 14 -35.13 -17.44 12.64
CA ALA A 14 -34.01 -17.65 11.74
C ALA A 14 -32.91 -16.70 12.22
N TYR A 15 -31.82 -17.27 12.72
CA TYR A 15 -30.55 -16.57 12.89
C TYR A 15 -30.14 -16.11 11.49
N ASN A 16 -30.55 -14.90 11.10
CA ASN A 16 -30.18 -14.33 9.82
C ASN A 16 -28.67 -14.10 9.86
N LYS A 17 -27.94 -14.92 9.08
CA LYS A 17 -26.51 -14.73 8.80
C LYS A 17 -26.30 -13.27 8.41
N GLU A 18 -25.33 -12.60 9.04
CA GLU A 18 -24.95 -11.24 8.65
C GLU A 18 -24.67 -11.25 7.13
N PRO A 19 -25.24 -10.31 6.35
CA PRO A 19 -25.11 -10.31 4.90
C PRO A 19 -23.72 -9.77 4.49
N LEU A 20 -22.68 -10.39 5.01
CA LEU A 20 -21.28 -10.08 4.81
C LEU A 20 -20.59 -11.28 4.15
N TYR A 21 -20.17 -11.09 2.91
CA TYR A 21 -19.25 -11.98 2.25
C TYR A 21 -17.82 -11.55 2.56
N HIS A 22 -16.96 -12.54 2.84
CA HIS A 22 -15.56 -12.32 3.18
C HIS A 22 -14.68 -13.31 2.42
N SER A 23 -13.56 -12.84 1.88
CA SER A 23 -12.58 -13.68 1.21
C SER A 23 -11.15 -13.18 1.42
N GLN A 24 -10.22 -14.12 1.44
CA GLN A 24 -8.80 -13.85 1.63
C GLN A 24 -7.97 -14.55 0.56
N SER A 25 -6.89 -13.89 0.12
CA SER A 25 -5.93 -14.42 -0.85
C SER A 25 -4.56 -13.78 -0.63
N TYR A 26 -3.51 -14.29 -1.27
CA TYR A 26 -2.15 -13.74 -1.17
C TYR A 26 -1.69 -13.17 -2.52
N VAL A 27 -1.54 -11.86 -2.60
CA VAL A 27 -1.10 -11.13 -3.82
C VAL A 27 -0.20 -9.97 -3.41
N PHE A 28 0.69 -9.52 -4.30
CA PHE A 28 1.68 -8.47 -4.00
C PHE A 28 2.63 -8.81 -2.83
N GLY A 29 2.78 -10.10 -2.50
CA GLY A 29 3.55 -10.54 -1.34
C GLY A 29 2.96 -10.07 -0.02
N THR A 30 1.63 -10.05 0.10
CA THR A 30 0.87 -9.78 1.33
C THR A 30 -0.52 -10.41 1.27
N LEU A 31 -1.19 -10.52 2.42
CA LEU A 31 -2.61 -10.89 2.49
C LEU A 31 -3.48 -9.79 1.87
N VAL A 32 -4.41 -10.21 1.02
CA VAL A 32 -5.53 -9.44 0.49
C VAL A 32 -6.79 -9.93 1.18
N ASP A 33 -7.58 -8.99 1.69
CA ASP A 33 -8.84 -9.24 2.37
C ASP A 33 -9.93 -8.40 1.70
N ILE A 34 -11.01 -9.06 1.27
CA ILE A 34 -12.14 -8.44 0.58
C ILE A 34 -13.41 -8.78 1.35
N SER A 35 -14.07 -7.74 1.84
CA SER A 35 -15.37 -7.82 2.49
C SER A 35 -16.41 -7.11 1.62
N ILE A 36 -17.54 -7.74 1.33
CA ILE A 36 -18.66 -7.15 0.57
C ILE A 36 -19.94 -7.35 1.37
N TYR A 37 -20.65 -6.25 1.66
CA TYR A 37 -21.84 -6.25 2.50
C TYR A 37 -23.12 -5.97 1.71
N GLY A 38 -24.16 -6.77 1.94
CA GLY A 38 -25.50 -6.60 1.38
C GLY A 38 -25.69 -7.22 -0.01
N GLU A 39 -24.75 -8.02 -0.49
CA GLU A 39 -24.84 -8.75 -1.75
C GLU A 39 -25.12 -10.23 -1.50
N PRO A 40 -25.84 -10.94 -2.39
CA PRO A 40 -25.92 -12.40 -2.33
C PRO A 40 -24.52 -13.05 -2.40
N ASP A 41 -24.25 -14.06 -1.57
CA ASP A 41 -22.94 -14.73 -1.47
C ASP A 41 -22.36 -15.14 -2.83
N GLU A 42 -23.20 -15.58 -3.78
CA GLU A 42 -22.76 -15.94 -5.13
C GLU A 42 -22.24 -14.76 -5.94
N ARG A 43 -22.97 -13.64 -5.92
CA ARG A 43 -22.54 -12.41 -6.61
C ARG A 43 -21.28 -11.84 -5.96
N ALA A 44 -21.24 -11.78 -4.63
CA ALA A 44 -20.07 -11.28 -3.90
C ALA A 44 -18.80 -12.11 -4.17
N ARG A 45 -18.94 -13.43 -4.28
CA ARG A 45 -17.86 -14.33 -4.67
C ARG A 45 -17.35 -14.06 -6.08
N LEU A 46 -18.24 -13.92 -7.07
CA LEU A 46 -17.83 -13.62 -8.45
C LEU A 46 -17.07 -12.29 -8.55
N LEU A 47 -17.57 -11.26 -7.88
CA LEU A 47 -16.93 -9.94 -7.81
C LEU A 47 -15.55 -10.02 -7.16
N SER A 48 -15.44 -10.74 -6.04
CA SER A 48 -14.17 -10.91 -5.33
C SER A 48 -13.16 -11.69 -6.16
N ASN A 49 -13.60 -12.74 -6.87
CA ASN A 49 -12.74 -13.50 -7.78
C ASN A 49 -12.21 -12.64 -8.93
N GLN A 50 -13.04 -11.77 -9.51
CA GLN A 50 -12.59 -10.84 -10.55
C GLN A 50 -11.52 -9.88 -10.01
N ILE A 51 -11.74 -9.28 -8.84
CA ILE A 51 -10.74 -8.38 -8.20
C ILE A 51 -9.43 -9.12 -7.98
N LEU A 52 -9.48 -10.36 -7.49
CA LEU A 52 -8.27 -11.16 -7.25
C LEU A 52 -7.53 -11.49 -8.55
N GLN A 53 -8.25 -11.78 -9.63
CA GLN A 53 -7.64 -11.99 -10.96
C GLN A 53 -6.98 -10.72 -11.48
N ASP A 54 -7.64 -9.56 -11.33
CA ASP A 54 -7.10 -8.26 -11.74
C ASP A 54 -5.82 -7.94 -10.93
N PHE A 55 -5.82 -8.23 -9.62
CA PHE A 55 -4.66 -8.05 -8.75
C PHE A 55 -3.49 -8.96 -9.15
N GLN A 56 -3.76 -10.22 -9.48
CA GLN A 56 -2.73 -11.15 -9.95
C GLN A 56 -2.13 -10.69 -11.28
N SER A 57 -2.98 -10.27 -12.23
CA SER A 57 -2.54 -9.72 -13.51
C SER A 57 -1.64 -8.49 -13.31
N LEU A 58 -2.09 -7.53 -12.48
CA LEU A 58 -1.33 -6.34 -12.14
C LEU A 58 -0.01 -6.69 -11.44
N HIS A 59 -0.02 -7.64 -10.50
CA HIS A 59 1.19 -8.09 -9.81
C HIS A 59 2.23 -8.67 -10.78
N HIS A 60 1.80 -9.50 -11.74
CA HIS A 60 2.69 -10.06 -12.75
C HIS A 60 3.23 -9.00 -13.70
N GLN A 61 2.39 -8.07 -14.17
CA GLN A 61 2.80 -6.99 -15.08
C GLN A 61 3.82 -6.04 -14.43
N LEU A 62 3.62 -5.71 -13.16
CA LEU A 62 4.42 -4.72 -12.43
C LEU A 62 5.61 -5.33 -11.69
N HIS A 63 5.90 -6.62 -11.83
CA HIS A 63 7.02 -7.22 -11.12
C HIS A 63 8.36 -6.67 -11.65
N ALA A 64 9.20 -6.09 -10.80
CA ALA A 64 10.42 -5.39 -11.24
C ALA A 64 11.60 -6.28 -11.69
N TRP A 65 11.54 -7.61 -11.47
CA TRP A 65 12.63 -8.54 -11.79
C TRP A 65 12.21 -9.99 -12.02
N LYS A 66 11.10 -10.46 -11.44
CA LYS A 66 10.62 -11.82 -11.67
C LYS A 66 9.89 -11.88 -13.01
N PRO A 67 10.21 -12.85 -13.88
CA PRO A 67 9.47 -13.05 -15.12
C PRO A 67 8.08 -13.63 -14.84
N ILE A 68 7.16 -13.49 -15.80
CA ILE A 68 5.81 -14.07 -15.77
C ILE A 68 5.89 -15.59 -15.98
N SER A 69 6.78 -16.04 -16.87
CA SER A 69 7.07 -17.44 -17.15
C SER A 69 8.53 -17.60 -17.61
N GLU A 70 9.01 -18.83 -17.80
CA GLU A 70 10.33 -19.07 -18.39
C GLU A 70 10.47 -18.32 -19.72
N ASN A 71 11.43 -17.40 -19.80
CA ASN A 71 11.70 -16.52 -20.95
C ASN A 71 10.66 -15.43 -21.25
N GLN A 72 9.71 -15.16 -20.36
CA GLN A 72 8.76 -14.05 -20.53
C GLN A 72 8.89 -13.04 -19.38
N PRO A 73 9.64 -11.93 -19.55
CA PRO A 73 9.70 -10.89 -18.54
C PRO A 73 8.32 -10.24 -18.34
N SER A 74 8.09 -9.70 -17.15
CA SER A 74 7.01 -8.74 -16.92
C SER A 74 7.21 -7.49 -17.78
N GLU A 75 6.14 -6.72 -17.99
CA GLU A 75 6.24 -5.45 -18.73
C GLU A 75 7.24 -4.49 -18.06
N LEU A 76 7.16 -4.35 -16.72
CA LEU A 76 8.10 -3.51 -15.97
C LEU A 76 9.54 -4.06 -16.01
N GLY A 77 9.70 -5.38 -15.97
CA GLY A 77 11.00 -6.05 -16.07
C GLY A 77 11.65 -5.87 -17.44
N ALA A 78 10.87 -5.97 -18.51
CA ALA A 78 11.32 -5.69 -19.88
C ALA A 78 11.74 -4.21 -20.04
N LEU A 79 10.97 -3.28 -19.47
CA LEU A 79 11.31 -1.85 -19.47
C LEU A 79 12.61 -1.58 -18.69
N ASN A 80 12.78 -2.19 -17.52
CA ASN A 80 14.01 -2.12 -16.73
C ASN A 80 15.22 -2.63 -17.51
N HIS A 81 15.07 -3.76 -18.20
CA HIS A 81 16.12 -4.28 -19.06
C HIS A 81 16.46 -3.27 -20.16
N ALA A 82 15.46 -2.72 -20.85
CA ALA A 82 15.67 -1.72 -21.91
C ALA A 82 16.43 -0.47 -21.41
N PHE A 83 16.09 0.06 -20.24
CA PHE A 83 16.79 1.21 -19.65
C PHE A 83 18.27 0.94 -19.38
N SER A 84 18.62 -0.30 -19.01
CA SER A 84 20.03 -0.69 -18.81
C SER A 84 20.86 -0.74 -20.10
N GLN A 85 20.21 -0.84 -21.26
CA GLN A 85 20.87 -0.92 -22.58
C GLN A 85 21.05 0.45 -23.26
N GLY A 86 20.57 1.54 -22.64
CA GLY A 86 20.72 2.90 -23.15
C GLY A 86 19.40 3.61 -23.44
N LYS A 87 19.40 4.52 -24.41
CA LYS A 87 18.31 5.50 -24.64
C LYS A 87 17.32 5.09 -25.75
N THR A 88 17.24 3.81 -26.08
CA THR A 88 16.33 3.33 -27.14
C THR A 88 14.90 3.32 -26.62
N PRO A 89 13.96 4.07 -27.23
CA PRO A 89 12.55 4.04 -26.82
C PRO A 89 11.93 2.67 -27.08
N VAL A 90 11.30 2.09 -26.05
CA VAL A 90 10.54 0.84 -26.13
C VAL A 90 9.07 1.09 -25.90
N SER A 91 8.21 0.33 -26.59
CA SER A 91 6.76 0.41 -26.41
C SER A 91 6.36 -0.10 -25.02
N ILE A 92 5.41 0.58 -24.40
CA ILE A 92 4.77 0.22 -23.13
C ILE A 92 3.26 0.35 -23.27
N SER A 93 2.51 -0.27 -22.37
CA SER A 93 1.07 -0.17 -22.30
C SER A 93 0.64 1.26 -21.94
N PRO A 94 -0.55 1.72 -22.38
CA PRO A 94 -1.11 2.99 -21.93
C PRO A 94 -1.23 3.06 -20.40
N GLN A 95 -1.56 1.93 -19.77
CA GLN A 95 -1.68 1.82 -18.33
C GLN A 95 -0.34 2.06 -17.62
N LEU A 96 0.75 1.42 -18.09
CA LEU A 96 2.08 1.66 -17.52
C LEU A 96 2.55 3.10 -17.78
N ALA A 97 2.27 3.65 -18.96
CA ALA A 97 2.61 5.04 -19.27
C ALA A 97 1.94 6.04 -18.30
N GLU A 98 0.66 5.81 -17.96
CA GLU A 98 -0.08 6.60 -16.98
C GLU A 98 0.52 6.44 -15.57
N MET A 99 0.74 5.19 -15.11
CA MET A 99 1.35 4.92 -13.81
C MET A 99 2.71 5.59 -13.63
N LEU A 100 3.57 5.54 -14.67
CA LEU A 100 4.90 6.15 -14.61
C LEU A 100 4.83 7.69 -14.63
N THR A 101 3.87 8.26 -15.35
CA THR A 101 3.63 9.71 -15.35
C THR A 101 3.17 10.17 -13.96
N ASP A 102 2.22 9.45 -13.36
CA ASP A 102 1.71 9.73 -12.02
C ASP A 102 2.80 9.56 -10.94
N ALA A 103 3.54 8.45 -10.99
CA ALA A 103 4.68 8.20 -10.11
C ALA A 103 5.77 9.28 -10.24
N THR A 104 5.99 9.81 -11.44
CA THR A 104 6.93 10.93 -11.67
C THR A 104 6.46 12.19 -10.96
N ASN A 105 5.17 12.53 -11.06
CA ASN A 105 4.60 13.69 -10.37
C ASN A 105 4.76 13.57 -8.85
N PHE A 106 4.49 12.39 -8.27
CA PHE A 106 4.71 12.18 -6.84
C PHE A 106 6.18 12.18 -6.43
N SER A 107 7.07 11.67 -7.30
CA SER A 107 8.51 11.73 -7.06
C SER A 107 9.02 13.16 -7.03
N VAL A 108 8.62 13.99 -8.00
CA VAL A 108 8.96 15.42 -8.03
C VAL A 108 8.40 16.14 -6.79
N LYS A 109 7.12 15.89 -6.47
CA LYS A 109 6.43 16.49 -5.33
C LYS A 109 7.08 16.15 -3.99
N SER A 110 7.64 14.96 -3.84
CA SER A 110 8.37 14.53 -2.63
C SER A 110 9.86 14.86 -2.64
N HIS A 111 10.35 15.63 -3.61
CA HIS A 111 11.78 15.88 -3.81
C HIS A 111 12.61 14.59 -3.91
N GLY A 112 12.05 13.55 -4.51
CA GLY A 112 12.68 12.25 -4.71
C GLY A 112 12.69 11.33 -3.49
N LEU A 113 11.97 11.64 -2.40
CA LEU A 113 11.84 10.71 -1.27
C LEU A 113 10.95 9.51 -1.61
N PHE A 114 9.87 9.73 -2.36
CA PHE A 114 9.21 8.65 -3.08
C PHE A 114 9.87 8.54 -4.46
N ASN A 115 10.69 7.51 -4.68
CA ASN A 115 11.41 7.37 -5.94
C ASN A 115 11.41 5.91 -6.44
N PRO A 116 10.45 5.55 -7.31
CA PRO A 116 10.43 4.24 -7.92
C PRO A 116 11.66 3.91 -8.80
N ALA A 117 12.49 4.89 -9.18
CA ALA A 117 13.66 4.65 -10.03
C ALA A 117 14.88 4.02 -9.30
N ILE A 118 14.78 3.80 -7.98
CA ILE A 118 15.89 3.28 -7.14
C ILE A 118 15.92 1.73 -7.04
N GLY A 119 15.28 1.01 -7.94
CA GLY A 119 15.16 -0.45 -7.90
C GLY A 119 16.50 -1.20 -7.79
N HIS A 120 17.61 -0.61 -8.25
CA HIS A 120 18.95 -1.16 -8.03
C HIS A 120 19.36 -1.16 -6.54
N LEU A 121 19.06 -0.08 -5.81
CA LEU A 121 19.27 -0.01 -4.36
C LEU A 121 18.41 -1.08 -3.67
N ILE A 122 17.12 -1.14 -3.98
CA ILE A 122 16.19 -2.14 -3.39
C ILE A 122 16.69 -3.57 -3.64
N SER A 123 17.12 -3.88 -4.87
CA SER A 123 17.65 -5.21 -5.19
C SER A 123 18.94 -5.56 -4.47
N THR A 124 19.78 -4.57 -4.16
CA THR A 124 21.04 -4.77 -3.42
C THR A 124 20.78 -5.24 -2.00
N TRP A 125 19.73 -4.74 -1.36
CA TRP A 125 19.33 -5.15 -0.02
C TRP A 125 18.58 -6.50 0.04
N GLY A 126 18.05 -6.98 -1.09
CA GLY A 126 17.54 -8.35 -1.18
C GLY A 126 16.24 -8.63 -0.43
N PHE A 127 15.43 -7.63 -0.09
CA PHE A 127 14.13 -7.79 0.60
C PHE A 127 13.07 -8.61 -0.15
N GLN A 128 13.41 -9.11 -1.33
CA GLN A 128 12.52 -9.70 -2.32
C GLN A 128 12.98 -11.13 -2.68
N ARG A 129 13.92 -11.68 -1.91
CA ARG A 129 14.39 -13.06 -2.03
C ARG A 129 13.37 -13.98 -1.38
N ASP A 130 13.12 -15.12 -2.02
CA ASP A 130 12.27 -16.19 -1.47
C ASP A 130 13.02 -17.01 -0.40
N GLU A 131 14.35 -16.88 -0.33
CA GLU A 131 15.22 -17.61 0.60
C GLU A 131 15.94 -16.70 1.59
N PHE A 132 16.02 -17.14 2.86
CA PHE A 132 16.81 -16.50 3.90
C PHE A 132 18.31 -16.74 3.68
N SER A 133 18.93 -15.85 2.92
CA SER A 133 20.39 -15.79 2.77
C SER A 133 20.93 -14.56 3.50
N VAL A 134 22.12 -14.69 4.09
CA VAL A 134 22.83 -13.54 4.67
C VAL A 134 23.04 -12.51 3.56
N VAL A 135 22.52 -11.30 3.76
CA VAL A 135 22.77 -10.18 2.85
C VAL A 135 24.15 -9.62 3.20
N ASN A 136 25.10 -9.77 2.30
CA ASN A 136 26.36 -9.04 2.39
C ASN A 136 26.10 -7.57 2.00
N ILE A 137 26.25 -6.66 2.95
CA ILE A 137 26.05 -5.23 2.72
C ILE A 137 27.31 -4.70 2.04
N ASP A 138 27.19 -4.35 0.76
CA ASP A 138 28.26 -3.78 -0.05
C ASP A 138 28.12 -2.25 -0.07
N ASP A 139 28.79 -1.60 0.89
CA ASP A 139 28.75 -0.15 1.07
C ASP A 139 29.23 0.64 -0.15
N ASP A 140 30.25 0.13 -0.86
CA ASP A 140 30.81 0.81 -2.03
C ASP A 140 29.84 0.75 -3.21
N LYS A 141 29.17 -0.39 -3.39
CA LYS A 141 28.07 -0.50 -4.36
C LYS A 141 26.91 0.43 -4.01
N ILE A 142 26.51 0.52 -2.74
CA ILE A 142 25.44 1.44 -2.31
C ILE A 142 25.83 2.89 -2.60
N LYS A 143 27.04 3.32 -2.22
CA LYS A 143 27.55 4.67 -2.49
C LYS A 143 27.60 4.98 -3.98
N ALA A 144 28.01 4.02 -4.82
CA ALA A 144 28.01 4.18 -6.28
C ALA A 144 26.59 4.38 -6.83
N LEU A 145 25.62 3.58 -6.39
CA LEU A 145 24.22 3.71 -6.81
C LEU A 145 23.60 5.05 -6.39
N VAL A 146 23.88 5.51 -5.17
CA VAL A 146 23.45 6.83 -4.68
C VAL A 146 24.08 7.95 -5.49
N LYS A 147 25.39 7.83 -5.80
CA LYS A 147 26.11 8.81 -6.63
C LYS A 147 25.51 8.97 -8.02
N ASN A 148 24.98 7.90 -8.61
CA ASN A 148 24.33 7.93 -9.92
C ASN A 148 22.95 8.61 -9.92
N LYS A 149 22.37 8.85 -8.74
CA LYS A 149 21.13 9.62 -8.53
C LYS A 149 20.00 9.31 -9.53
N PRO A 150 19.59 8.03 -9.70
CA PRO A 150 18.47 7.70 -10.59
C PRO A 150 17.18 8.39 -10.12
N SER A 151 16.47 9.01 -11.04
CA SER A 151 15.24 9.77 -10.77
C SER A 151 14.15 9.40 -11.76
N MET A 152 12.89 9.51 -11.32
CA MET A 152 11.74 9.38 -12.22
C MET A 152 11.77 10.43 -13.36
N THR A 153 12.36 11.60 -13.12
CA THR A 153 12.53 12.64 -14.15
C THR A 153 13.54 12.28 -15.26
N ASP A 154 14.33 11.23 -15.07
CA ASP A 154 15.22 10.72 -16.12
C ASP A 154 14.44 9.96 -17.20
N ILE A 155 13.19 9.55 -16.92
CA ILE A 155 12.34 8.76 -17.81
C ILE A 155 11.57 9.70 -18.74
N VAL A 156 11.67 9.45 -20.04
CA VAL A 156 10.94 10.19 -21.08
C VAL A 156 9.88 9.28 -21.67
N ILE A 157 8.62 9.71 -21.61
CA ILE A 157 7.46 8.98 -22.13
C ILE A 157 6.81 9.79 -23.24
N LYS A 158 6.64 9.19 -24.43
CA LYS A 158 5.93 9.80 -25.57
C LYS A 158 5.24 8.74 -26.41
N ASN A 159 3.95 8.91 -26.69
CA ASN A 159 3.16 8.00 -27.52
C ASN A 159 3.27 6.54 -27.07
N ASN A 160 3.14 6.28 -25.77
CA ASN A 160 3.31 4.96 -25.15
C ASN A 160 4.65 4.29 -25.48
N LYS A 161 5.71 5.09 -25.64
CA LYS A 161 7.09 4.64 -25.68
C LYS A 161 7.87 5.31 -24.57
N ALA A 162 8.78 4.57 -23.94
CA ALA A 162 9.61 5.06 -22.85
C ALA A 162 11.09 4.75 -23.08
N TYR A 163 11.96 5.67 -22.65
CA TYR A 163 13.40 5.44 -22.46
C TYR A 163 13.89 6.22 -21.23
N SER A 164 15.05 5.87 -20.71
CA SER A 164 15.70 6.61 -19.62
C SER A 164 16.94 7.35 -20.12
N ASN A 165 17.13 8.58 -19.64
CA ASN A 165 18.38 9.33 -19.84
C ASN A 165 19.51 8.88 -18.91
N ASN A 166 19.18 8.09 -17.89
CA ASN A 166 20.09 7.58 -16.88
C ASN A 166 20.01 6.04 -16.85
N VAL A 167 21.08 5.37 -17.24
CA VAL A 167 21.15 3.89 -17.28
C VAL A 167 21.11 3.24 -15.89
N SER A 168 21.25 4.04 -14.82
CA SER A 168 21.09 3.58 -13.44
C SER A 168 19.64 3.55 -12.96
N VAL A 169 18.68 3.93 -13.81
CA VAL A 169 17.25 3.82 -13.49
C VAL A 169 16.83 2.35 -13.58
N LYS A 170 16.30 1.85 -12.47
CA LYS A 170 15.53 0.61 -12.43
C LYS A 170 14.27 0.86 -11.65
N LEU A 171 13.12 0.65 -12.28
CA LEU A 171 11.81 0.86 -11.71
C LEU A 171 11.42 -0.26 -10.75
N ASP A 172 10.92 0.14 -9.59
CA ASP A 172 10.18 -0.70 -8.64
C ASP A 172 8.92 0.07 -8.18
N LEU A 173 7.74 -0.45 -8.53
CA LEU A 173 6.44 0.15 -8.21
C LEU A 173 5.83 -0.43 -6.92
N GLY A 174 6.59 -1.15 -6.09
CA GLY A 174 6.09 -1.71 -4.83
C GLY A 174 5.50 -0.68 -3.85
N GLY A 175 5.97 0.57 -3.90
CA GLY A 175 5.44 1.69 -3.12
C GLY A 175 4.21 2.40 -3.73
N TYR A 176 3.67 1.91 -4.85
CA TYR A 176 2.58 2.50 -5.62
C TYR A 176 1.48 1.48 -5.96
N ALA A 177 1.89 0.26 -6.32
CA ALA A 177 1.03 -0.75 -6.93
C ALA A 177 -0.16 -1.17 -6.06
N LYS A 178 0.00 -1.23 -4.74
CA LYS A 178 -1.11 -1.61 -3.84
C LYS A 178 -2.16 -0.50 -3.78
N GLY A 179 -1.73 0.76 -3.72
CA GLY A 179 -2.64 1.90 -3.81
C GLY A 179 -3.42 1.92 -5.13
N TYR A 180 -2.75 1.69 -6.25
CA TYR A 180 -3.40 1.57 -7.56
C TYR A 180 -4.40 0.40 -7.61
N ALA A 181 -4.04 -0.75 -7.04
CA ALA A 181 -4.94 -1.90 -6.93
C ALA A 181 -6.21 -1.57 -6.13
N LEU A 182 -6.11 -0.81 -5.04
CA LEU A 182 -7.27 -0.34 -4.29
C LEU A 182 -8.21 0.52 -5.13
N ASP A 183 -7.67 1.49 -5.87
CA ASP A 183 -8.47 2.36 -6.75
C ASP A 183 -9.14 1.55 -7.86
N MET A 184 -8.40 0.63 -8.49
CA MET A 184 -8.92 -0.27 -9.50
C MET A 184 -10.08 -1.14 -8.99
N ALA A 185 -9.95 -1.73 -7.80
CA ALA A 185 -11.00 -2.55 -7.19
C ALA A 185 -12.22 -1.70 -6.79
N ALA A 186 -12.00 -0.52 -6.22
CA ALA A 186 -13.08 0.40 -5.85
C ALA A 186 -13.88 0.83 -7.09
N ASP A 187 -13.21 1.18 -8.18
CA ASP A 187 -13.85 1.58 -9.42
C ASP A 187 -14.59 0.43 -10.10
N TYR A 188 -14.02 -0.78 -10.09
CA TYR A 188 -14.71 -1.98 -10.55
C TYR A 188 -16.01 -2.19 -9.77
N LEU A 189 -15.97 -2.22 -8.44
CA LEU A 189 -17.14 -2.44 -7.60
C LEU A 189 -18.21 -1.36 -7.78
N ARG A 190 -17.81 -0.08 -7.91
CA ARG A 190 -18.74 1.01 -8.23
C ARG A 190 -19.43 0.80 -9.58
N LYS A 191 -18.70 0.38 -10.62
CA LYS A 191 -19.28 0.04 -11.95
C LYS A 191 -20.23 -1.14 -11.87
N GLN A 192 -19.96 -2.10 -10.98
CA GLN A 192 -20.85 -3.22 -10.68
C GLN A 192 -22.01 -2.85 -9.73
N GLN A 193 -22.15 -1.57 -9.37
CA GLN A 193 -23.18 -1.01 -8.50
C GLN A 193 -23.19 -1.55 -7.06
N VAL A 194 -22.07 -2.13 -6.61
CA VAL A 194 -21.88 -2.59 -5.23
C VAL A 194 -21.83 -1.37 -4.32
N LYS A 195 -22.62 -1.42 -3.25
CA LYS A 195 -22.76 -0.27 -2.33
C LYS A 195 -21.77 -0.28 -1.19
N ASN A 196 -21.45 -1.46 -0.66
CA ASN A 196 -20.67 -1.59 0.57
C ASN A 196 -19.58 -2.64 0.40
N ALA A 197 -18.32 -2.20 0.53
CA ALA A 197 -17.18 -3.10 0.51
C ALA A 197 -16.00 -2.52 1.30
N LEU A 198 -15.11 -3.39 1.75
CA LEU A 198 -13.82 -3.03 2.33
C LEU A 198 -12.76 -3.89 1.65
N ILE A 199 -11.78 -3.25 1.02
CA ILE A 199 -10.64 -3.93 0.40
C ILE A 199 -9.40 -3.56 1.19
N ASN A 200 -8.66 -4.55 1.67
CA ASN A 200 -7.42 -4.39 2.42
C ASN A 200 -6.30 -5.22 1.78
N ILE A 201 -5.21 -4.55 1.38
CA ILE A 201 -4.02 -5.14 0.77
C ILE A 201 -2.83 -4.83 1.69
N GLY A 202 -2.57 -5.73 2.66
CA GLY A 202 -1.44 -5.60 3.57
C GLY A 202 -1.41 -4.30 4.38
N GLY A 203 -2.56 -3.85 4.87
CA GLY A 203 -2.69 -2.63 5.67
C GLY A 203 -2.95 -1.36 4.86
N ASN A 204 -2.98 -1.44 3.53
CA ASN A 204 -3.56 -0.40 2.68
C ASN A 204 -5.04 -0.74 2.47
N ILE A 205 -5.95 0.17 2.81
CA ILE A 205 -7.38 -0.11 2.90
C ILE A 205 -8.17 0.95 2.12
N ILE A 206 -9.21 0.55 1.38
CA ILE A 206 -10.22 1.48 0.86
C ILE A 206 -11.63 1.01 1.24
N ALA A 207 -12.47 1.94 1.68
CA ALA A 207 -13.86 1.67 2.02
C ALA A 207 -14.81 2.15 0.92
N LEU A 208 -15.83 1.35 0.64
CA LEU A 208 -17.03 1.71 -0.09
C LEU A 208 -18.23 1.60 0.85
N GLY A 209 -19.07 2.62 0.88
CA GLY A 209 -20.28 2.68 1.70
C GLY A 209 -20.01 2.45 3.18
N GLN A 210 -20.76 1.52 3.77
CA GLN A 210 -20.81 1.31 5.21
C GLN A 210 -21.01 -0.18 5.56
N HIS A 211 -20.60 -0.58 6.75
CA HIS A 211 -20.89 -1.90 7.30
C HIS A 211 -22.30 -1.93 7.94
N GLY A 212 -23.30 -2.28 7.15
CA GLY A 212 -24.70 -2.27 7.58
C GLY A 212 -25.23 -0.87 7.84
N LYS A 213 -25.36 -0.49 9.11
CA LYS A 213 -25.79 0.86 9.54
C LYS A 213 -24.65 1.68 10.17
N LYS A 214 -23.43 1.15 10.19
CA LYS A 214 -22.26 1.75 10.82
C LYS A 214 -21.16 1.93 9.78
N PRO A 215 -20.27 2.93 9.90
CA PRO A 215 -19.07 3.00 9.08
C PRO A 215 -18.25 1.71 9.23
N TRP A 216 -17.41 1.43 8.24
CA TRP A 216 -16.40 0.40 8.39
C TRP A 216 -15.47 0.78 9.54
N ARG A 217 -15.20 -0.14 10.47
CA ARG A 217 -14.22 0.09 11.55
C ARG A 217 -12.98 -0.74 11.29
N VAL A 218 -11.84 -0.08 11.29
CA VAL A 218 -10.55 -0.67 10.94
C VAL A 218 -9.53 -0.46 12.05
N GLY A 219 -8.66 -1.45 12.26
CA GLY A 219 -7.56 -1.38 13.21
C GLY A 219 -6.27 -0.88 12.57
N ILE A 220 -5.51 -0.08 13.32
CA ILE A 220 -4.13 0.24 12.98
C ILE A 220 -3.23 -0.70 13.77
N GLN A 221 -2.43 -1.51 13.06
CA GLN A 221 -1.55 -2.49 13.67
C GLN A 221 -0.47 -1.84 14.54
N HIS A 222 -0.19 -2.42 15.70
CA HIS A 222 0.98 -2.02 16.50
C HIS A 222 2.26 -2.57 15.85
N PRO A 223 3.32 -1.77 15.63
CA PRO A 223 4.52 -2.22 14.91
C PRO A 223 5.36 -3.28 15.64
N ARG A 224 5.09 -3.47 16.93
CA ARG A 224 5.84 -4.37 17.84
C ARG A 224 4.97 -5.32 18.67
N GLN A 225 3.65 -5.28 18.50
CA GLN A 225 2.72 -6.10 19.27
C GLN A 225 1.71 -6.73 18.30
N PRO A 226 1.17 -7.92 18.60
CA PRO A 226 0.22 -8.59 17.72
C PRO A 226 -1.13 -7.86 17.63
N SER A 227 -1.48 -7.04 18.62
CA SER A 227 -2.72 -6.27 18.67
C SER A 227 -2.66 -4.99 17.83
N ALA A 228 -3.83 -4.44 17.51
CA ALA A 228 -3.91 -3.08 17.03
C ALA A 228 -3.52 -2.08 18.15
N ILE A 229 -2.96 -0.93 17.77
CA ILE A 229 -2.70 0.18 18.69
C ILE A 229 -3.93 1.09 18.85
N ALA A 230 -4.70 1.22 17.77
CA ALA A 230 -5.91 2.03 17.72
C ALA A 230 -6.88 1.47 16.69
N THR A 231 -8.12 1.94 16.75
CA THR A 231 -9.13 1.73 15.70
C THR A 231 -9.68 3.07 15.22
N LEU A 232 -10.27 3.12 14.04
CA LEU A 232 -10.97 4.29 13.53
C LEU A 232 -12.13 3.89 12.62
N ASP A 233 -13.09 4.80 12.48
CA ASP A 233 -14.15 4.68 11.49
C ASP A 233 -13.68 5.19 10.13
N LEU A 234 -13.87 4.38 9.11
CA LEU A 234 -13.49 4.62 7.72
C LEU A 234 -14.76 4.84 6.87
N PRO A 235 -15.10 6.10 6.55
CA PRO A 235 -16.27 6.42 5.74
C PRO A 235 -16.11 6.04 4.26
N ASP A 236 -17.21 6.07 3.52
CA ASP A 236 -17.22 5.82 2.07
C ASP A 236 -16.18 6.64 1.30
N GLY A 237 -15.42 5.95 0.45
CA GLY A 237 -14.40 6.50 -0.41
C GLY A 237 -13.09 6.89 0.29
N TRP A 238 -12.98 6.76 1.60
CA TRP A 238 -11.73 7.02 2.33
C TRP A 238 -10.78 5.84 2.20
N ALA A 239 -9.47 6.14 2.18
CA ALA A 239 -8.43 5.12 2.20
C ALA A 239 -7.39 5.34 3.30
N ILE A 240 -6.81 4.23 3.75
CA ILE A 240 -5.67 4.19 4.66
C ILE A 240 -4.48 3.63 3.91
N GLY A 241 -3.30 4.22 4.13
CA GLY A 241 -2.03 3.61 3.75
C GLY A 241 -1.11 3.52 4.95
N THR A 242 -0.45 2.37 5.11
CA THR A 242 0.52 2.17 6.20
C THR A 242 1.87 1.68 5.67
N SER A 243 2.91 2.48 5.91
CA SER A 243 4.30 2.09 5.70
C SER A 243 4.93 1.70 7.03
N GLY A 244 5.55 0.52 7.11
CA GLY A 244 6.07 -0.02 8.37
C GLY A 244 7.36 -0.81 8.19
N ASP A 245 8.25 -0.71 9.18
CA ASP A 245 9.54 -1.43 9.21
C ASP A 245 9.41 -2.92 9.59
N TYR A 246 8.18 -3.36 9.87
CA TYR A 246 7.84 -4.70 10.33
C TYR A 246 7.20 -5.57 9.23
N GLN A 247 6.88 -4.98 8.07
CA GLN A 247 6.25 -5.70 6.96
C GLN A 247 7.26 -6.59 6.20
N ARG A 248 8.37 -6.00 5.75
CA ARG A 248 9.49 -6.70 5.11
C ARG A 248 10.79 -6.17 5.68
N TYR A 249 11.53 -7.05 6.34
CA TYR A 249 12.79 -6.73 7.01
C TYR A 249 13.64 -7.98 7.20
N PHE A 250 14.93 -7.76 7.45
CA PHE A 250 15.80 -8.77 8.04
C PHE A 250 16.53 -8.18 9.25
N THR A 251 17.15 -9.05 10.05
CA THR A 251 17.99 -8.63 11.19
C THR A 251 19.40 -9.14 10.98
N GLN A 252 20.38 -8.24 11.13
CA GLN A 252 21.80 -8.57 11.05
C GLN A 252 22.51 -7.85 12.19
N ASN A 253 23.32 -8.58 12.97
CA ASN A 253 24.05 -8.05 14.13
C ASN A 253 23.15 -7.29 15.14
N GLY A 254 21.95 -7.83 15.41
CA GLY A 254 20.97 -7.22 16.32
C GLY A 254 20.27 -5.97 15.77
N LYS A 255 20.57 -5.57 14.53
CA LYS A 255 19.99 -4.40 13.87
C LYS A 255 18.97 -4.81 12.81
N ARG A 256 17.81 -4.15 12.80
CA ARG A 256 16.72 -4.36 11.85
C ARG A 256 16.91 -3.48 10.62
N TYR A 257 16.80 -4.07 9.44
CA TYR A 257 16.84 -3.39 8.16
C TYR A 257 15.50 -3.63 7.46
N CYS A 258 14.75 -2.56 7.19
CA CYS A 258 13.46 -2.65 6.51
C CYS A 258 13.55 -2.33 5.01
N HIS A 259 12.52 -2.74 4.27
CA HIS A 259 12.45 -2.52 2.83
C HIS A 259 12.31 -1.06 2.35
N ILE A 260 12.11 -0.11 3.26
CA ILE A 260 11.95 1.31 2.93
C ILE A 260 13.32 1.97 2.97
N ILE A 261 13.87 2.27 1.79
CA ILE A 261 15.20 2.84 1.61
C ILE A 261 15.09 4.36 1.50
N ASP A 262 15.97 5.08 2.19
CA ASP A 262 16.18 6.50 1.96
C ASP A 262 17.00 6.71 0.67
N PRO A 263 16.44 7.31 -0.39
CA PRO A 263 17.13 7.50 -1.67
C PRO A 263 18.40 8.36 -1.57
N ARG A 264 18.51 9.18 -0.51
CA ARG A 264 19.65 10.08 -0.27
C ARG A 264 20.88 9.34 0.23
N THR A 265 20.67 8.27 0.99
CA THR A 265 21.74 7.50 1.65
C THR A 265 21.92 6.12 1.01
N GLY A 266 20.87 5.56 0.42
CA GLY A 266 20.83 4.20 -0.10
C GLY A 266 20.61 3.13 0.98
N TYR A 267 20.39 3.52 2.23
CA TYR A 267 20.17 2.63 3.37
C TYR A 267 18.69 2.58 3.78
N PRO A 268 18.22 1.46 4.35
CA PRO A 268 16.97 1.37 5.07
C PRO A 268 16.80 2.47 6.11
N VAL A 269 15.59 3.00 6.21
CA VAL A 269 15.22 3.96 7.25
C VAL A 269 15.18 3.25 8.60
N GLU A 270 15.80 3.85 9.60
CA GLU A 270 15.95 3.26 10.95
C GLU A 270 15.20 4.05 12.03
N HIS A 271 14.90 5.32 11.77
CA HIS A 271 14.32 6.23 12.78
C HIS A 271 12.79 6.18 12.87
N THR A 272 12.12 5.39 12.04
CA THR A 272 10.65 5.30 11.98
C THR A 272 10.19 3.84 11.96
N GLN A 273 9.26 3.47 12.84
CA GLN A 273 8.67 2.12 12.87
C GLN A 273 7.44 2.02 11.97
N ALA A 274 6.57 3.04 12.01
CA ALA A 274 5.33 3.05 11.25
C ALA A 274 4.89 4.46 10.88
N VAL A 275 4.25 4.59 9.73
CA VAL A 275 3.46 5.75 9.33
C VAL A 275 2.14 5.27 8.78
N THR A 276 1.04 5.77 9.35
CA THR A 276 -0.32 5.57 8.85
C THR A 276 -0.88 6.91 8.37
N VAL A 277 -1.41 6.95 7.16
CA VAL A 277 -2.11 8.11 6.61
C VAL A 277 -3.57 7.76 6.33
N LEU A 278 -4.45 8.74 6.46
CA LEU A 278 -5.86 8.62 6.14
C LEU A 278 -6.26 9.70 5.13
N ILE A 279 -6.68 9.27 3.94
CA ILE A 279 -6.94 10.11 2.77
C ILE A 279 -8.45 10.18 2.52
N SER A 280 -8.96 11.40 2.39
CA SER A 280 -10.36 11.66 2.00
C SER A 280 -10.62 11.31 0.52
N PRO A 281 -11.88 11.07 0.13
CA PRO A 281 -12.23 10.73 -1.25
C PRO A 281 -11.78 11.81 -2.23
N GLN A 282 -11.08 11.39 -3.28
CA GLN A 282 -10.60 12.19 -4.40
C GLN A 282 -10.17 11.25 -5.54
N THR A 283 -9.66 11.81 -6.64
CA THR A 283 -9.05 11.01 -7.70
C THR A 283 -7.81 10.28 -7.15
N HIS A 284 -7.72 8.98 -7.40
CA HIS A 284 -6.61 8.12 -6.98
C HIS A 284 -6.35 8.13 -5.45
N THR A 285 -7.43 8.07 -4.65
CA THR A 285 -7.35 8.05 -3.18
C THR A 285 -6.47 6.89 -2.67
N GLY A 286 -6.60 5.70 -3.25
CA GLY A 286 -5.81 4.51 -2.93
C GLY A 286 -4.33 4.74 -3.19
N VAL A 287 -3.97 5.19 -4.40
CA VAL A 287 -2.58 5.53 -4.77
C VAL A 287 -2.00 6.55 -3.81
N LEU A 288 -2.69 7.66 -3.55
CA LEU A 288 -2.17 8.70 -2.66
C LEU A 288 -1.95 8.17 -1.24
N SER A 289 -2.85 7.32 -0.74
CA SER A 289 -2.70 6.71 0.59
C SER A 289 -1.43 5.84 0.69
N ASP A 290 -1.15 5.07 -0.36
CA ASP A 290 0.06 4.25 -0.42
C ASP A 290 1.28 5.17 -0.52
N VAL A 291 1.35 6.02 -1.53
CA VAL A 291 2.51 6.86 -1.86
C VAL A 291 2.88 7.83 -0.74
N ALA A 292 1.92 8.60 -0.20
CA ALA A 292 2.20 9.69 0.73
C ALA A 292 2.79 9.20 2.06
N SER A 293 2.54 7.94 2.45
CA SER A 293 3.14 7.36 3.66
C SER A 293 4.67 7.24 3.57
N LYS A 294 5.27 7.12 2.38
CA LYS A 294 6.72 6.88 2.21
C LYS A 294 7.57 8.13 2.51
N PRO A 295 7.31 9.30 1.91
CA PRO A 295 8.07 10.50 2.24
C PRO A 295 7.99 10.85 3.73
N ILE A 296 6.82 10.69 4.36
CA ILE A 296 6.65 10.91 5.81
C ILE A 296 7.45 9.88 6.63
N PHE A 297 7.54 8.64 6.16
CA PHE A 297 8.33 7.58 6.79
C PHE A 297 9.84 7.90 6.72
N ILE A 298 10.32 8.29 5.55
CA ILE A 298 11.73 8.56 5.26
C ILE A 298 12.20 9.85 5.92
N GLU A 299 11.35 10.88 5.99
CA GLU A 299 11.76 12.16 6.54
C GLU A 299 12.20 12.08 8.01
N THR A 300 13.08 13.00 8.35
CA THR A 300 13.49 13.37 9.70
C THR A 300 12.28 13.75 10.57
N ALA A 301 12.43 13.63 11.90
CA ALA A 301 11.33 13.86 12.84
C ALA A 301 10.73 15.27 12.72
N GLU A 302 11.57 16.26 12.46
CA GLU A 302 11.23 17.67 12.33
C GLU A 302 10.41 17.95 11.06
N ASN A 303 10.61 17.16 10.01
CA ASN A 303 10.02 17.40 8.68
C ASN A 303 8.82 16.49 8.35
N LYS A 304 8.41 15.59 9.26
CA LYS A 304 7.28 14.66 8.99
C LYS A 304 5.96 15.39 8.70
N ALA A 305 5.63 16.44 9.48
CA ALA A 305 4.44 17.24 9.24
C ALA A 305 4.51 17.97 7.89
N GLN A 306 5.66 18.52 7.54
CA GLN A 306 5.87 19.18 6.25
C GLN A 306 5.74 18.18 5.09
N ALA A 307 6.30 16.98 5.22
CA ALA A 307 6.14 15.92 4.21
C ALA A 307 4.67 15.54 4.01
N ALA A 308 3.89 15.45 5.08
CA ALA A 308 2.45 15.20 5.01
C ALA A 308 1.71 16.37 4.31
N ALA A 309 2.03 17.60 4.70
CA ALA A 309 1.45 18.82 4.14
C ALA A 309 1.75 18.98 2.64
N THR A 310 2.95 18.62 2.19
CA THR A 310 3.33 18.59 0.78
C THR A 310 2.34 17.75 -0.03
N PHE A 311 1.89 16.61 0.49
CA PHE A 311 0.89 15.75 -0.14
C PHE A 311 -0.57 16.12 0.16
N GLY A 312 -0.82 17.19 0.94
CA GLY A 312 -2.15 17.58 1.37
C GLY A 312 -2.78 16.62 2.40
N VAL A 313 -1.96 15.78 3.05
CA VAL A 313 -2.41 14.77 4.01
C VAL A 313 -2.64 15.43 5.37
N LYS A 314 -3.92 15.60 5.72
CA LYS A 314 -4.31 16.18 7.01
C LYS A 314 -4.31 15.17 8.16
N ASN A 315 -4.57 13.90 7.86
CA ASN A 315 -4.69 12.85 8.87
C ASN A 315 -3.50 11.89 8.76
N TRP A 316 -2.57 11.98 9.70
CA TRP A 316 -1.40 11.11 9.73
C TRP A 316 -1.02 10.77 11.17
N MET A 317 -0.41 9.60 11.34
CA MET A 317 0.18 9.11 12.59
C MET A 317 1.53 8.49 12.28
N VAL A 318 2.52 8.77 13.11
CA VAL A 318 3.87 8.23 13.04
C VAL A 318 4.23 7.59 14.37
N ILE A 319 4.86 6.43 14.31
CA ILE A 319 5.51 5.78 15.46
C ILE A 319 7.01 5.78 15.17
N ASP A 320 7.79 6.50 15.97
CA ASP A 320 9.24 6.60 15.80
C ASP A 320 9.98 5.35 16.32
N GLN A 321 11.29 5.28 16.09
CA GLN A 321 12.13 4.17 16.55
C GLN A 321 12.11 3.93 18.07
N LYS A 322 11.80 4.96 18.88
CA LYS A 322 11.68 4.88 20.34
C LYS A 322 10.25 4.59 20.79
N SER A 323 9.35 4.28 19.85
CA SER A 323 7.92 4.07 20.06
C SER A 323 7.18 5.30 20.60
N ASN A 324 7.72 6.51 20.38
CA ASN A 324 6.95 7.72 20.56
C ASN A 324 5.94 7.86 19.42
N ILE A 325 4.74 8.32 19.75
CA ILE A 325 3.66 8.48 18.79
C ILE A 325 3.47 9.97 18.51
N LEU A 326 3.59 10.34 17.24
CA LEU A 326 3.27 11.67 16.73
C LEU A 326 2.00 11.56 15.88
N VAL A 327 1.01 12.41 16.14
CA VAL A 327 -0.28 12.36 15.45
C VAL A 327 -0.68 13.76 15.00
N SER A 328 -1.25 13.91 13.80
CA SER A 328 -1.87 15.19 13.45
C SER A 328 -3.11 15.45 14.31
N LYS A 329 -3.43 16.71 14.58
CA LYS A 329 -4.65 17.07 15.35
C LYS A 329 -5.91 16.47 14.72
N ALA A 330 -6.00 16.46 13.39
CA ALA A 330 -7.13 15.88 12.68
C ALA A 330 -7.23 14.36 12.83
N MET A 331 -6.10 13.64 12.78
CA MET A 331 -6.07 12.19 12.99
C MET A 331 -6.40 11.82 14.44
N ALA A 332 -5.89 12.58 15.42
CA ALA A 332 -6.13 12.32 16.84
C ALA A 332 -7.62 12.32 17.20
N GLN A 333 -8.43 13.14 16.53
CA GLN A 333 -9.89 13.19 16.74
C GLN A 333 -10.63 11.95 16.18
N LYS A 334 -9.97 11.16 15.33
CA LYS A 334 -10.55 9.98 14.67
C LYS A 334 -10.10 8.66 15.30
N LEU A 335 -9.03 8.69 16.09
CA LEU A 335 -8.45 7.51 16.71
C LEU A 335 -9.19 7.13 17.99
N HIS A 336 -9.53 5.85 18.09
CA HIS A 336 -9.93 5.20 19.32
C HIS A 336 -8.77 4.30 19.79
N TRP A 337 -8.00 4.79 20.77
CA TRP A 337 -6.90 4.03 21.36
C TRP A 337 -7.41 2.80 22.09
N LEU A 338 -6.73 1.66 21.91
CA LEU A 338 -7.11 0.41 22.59
C LEU A 338 -6.52 0.30 23.99
N ASP A 339 -5.41 0.99 24.26
CA ASP A 339 -4.86 1.19 25.61
C ASP A 339 -5.12 2.64 26.06
N THR A 340 -5.67 2.81 27.25
CA THR A 340 -6.02 4.12 27.83
C THR A 340 -4.78 4.91 28.27
N ASN A 341 -3.63 4.27 28.42
CA ASN A 341 -2.39 4.90 28.85
C ASN A 341 -1.47 5.31 27.69
N VAL A 342 -1.94 5.20 26.44
CA VAL A 342 -1.15 5.58 25.27
C VAL A 342 -0.77 7.06 25.34
N LYS A 343 0.54 7.31 25.35
CA LYS A 343 1.10 8.67 25.27
C LYS A 343 1.40 9.00 23.82
N PHE A 344 0.87 10.11 23.35
CA PHE A 344 1.15 10.64 22.02
C PHE A 344 1.26 12.17 22.07
N ALA A 345 2.04 12.73 21.16
CA ALA A 345 2.10 14.16 20.94
C ALA A 345 1.31 14.53 19.68
N THR A 346 0.67 15.70 19.70
CA THR A 346 -0.08 16.20 18.54
C THR A 346 0.69 17.28 17.80
N GLN A 347 0.60 17.26 16.48
CA GLN A 347 1.12 18.30 15.60
C GLN A 347 -0.01 18.91 14.76
N PRO A 348 0.17 20.14 14.23
CA PRO A 348 -0.82 20.80 13.38
C PRO A 348 -1.41 19.90 12.29
#